data_AF-A0A971PSG4-F1
#
_entry.id   AF-A0A971PSG4-F1
#
_cell.length_a   1.000
_cell.length_b   1.000
_cell.length_c   1.000
_cell.angle_alpha   90.00
_cell.angle_beta   90.00
_cell.angle_gamma   90.00
#
_symmetry.space_group_name_H-M   'P 1'
#
loop_
_entity.id
_entity.type
_entity.pdbx_description
1 polymer ?
#
loop_
_entity_poly.entity_id
_entity_poly.type
_entity_poly.pdbx_seq_one_letter_code
_entity_poly.pdbx_strand_id
1 'polypeptide(L)' 'QQVGELKARLGLPPADPAREERQIVRLKALAHESGLDPLFAEKFLNFVIAEVIRHHEAIASGESQGQSDA' A
#
# COMPACT_ATOMS: atom_id res chain seq x y z
N GLN A 1 7.46 -3.79 -3.91
CA GLN A 1 8.01 -5.14 -3.62
C GLN A 1 9.06 -5.15 -2.50
N GLN A 2 10.16 -4.38 -2.58
CA GLN A 2 11.24 -4.38 -1.56
C GLN A 2 10.77 -4.23 -0.08
N VAL A 3 9.81 -3.35 0.20
CA VAL A 3 9.25 -3.18 1.56
C VAL A 3 8.51 -4.45 2.00
N GLY A 4 7.77 -5.09 1.10
CA GLY A 4 7.08 -6.35 1.35
C GLY A 4 8.04 -7.50 1.64
N GLU A 5 9.12 -7.61 0.87
CA GLU A 5 10.19 -8.58 1.12
C GLU A 5 10.86 -8.34 2.48
N LEU A 6 11.16 -7.09 2.82
CA LEU A 6 11.72 -6.73 4.11
C LEU A 6 10.75 -7.09 5.25
N LYS A 7 9.46 -6.76 5.10
CA LYS A 7 8.42 -7.12 6.07
C LYS A 7 8.32 -8.63 6.25
N ALA A 8 8.29 -9.39 5.16
CA ALA A 8 8.27 -10.85 5.20
C ALA A 8 9.51 -11.43 5.90
N ARG A 9 10.72 -10.96 5.55
CA ARG A 9 11.98 -11.39 6.21
C ARG A 9 12.00 -11.11 7.71
N LEU A 10 11.38 -10.01 8.14
CA LEU A 10 11.32 -9.59 9.54
C LEU A 10 10.06 -10.09 10.28
N GLY A 11 9.18 -10.86 9.62
CA GLY A 11 7.91 -11.32 10.21
C GLY A 11 6.93 -10.18 10.55
N LEU A 12 7.07 -9.03 9.91
CA LEU A 12 6.20 -7.87 10.12
C LEU A 12 4.88 -8.02 9.34
N PRO A 13 3.77 -7.48 9.86
CA PRO A 13 2.49 -7.56 9.17
C PRO A 13 2.51 -6.80 7.82
N PRO A 14 1.77 -7.29 6.82
CA PRO A 14 1.67 -6.65 5.51
C PRO A 14 1.02 -5.27 5.60
N ALA A 15 -0.04 -5.15 6.43
CA ALA A 15 -0.74 -3.91 6.76
C ALA A 15 -0.10 -3.17 7.95
N ASP A 16 -0.31 -1.85 8.01
CA ASP A 16 0.05 -0.99 9.15
C ASP A 16 -1.02 0.12 9.28
N PRO A 17 -2.10 -0.14 10.05
CA PRO A 17 -3.25 0.77 10.12
C PRO A 17 -2.90 2.19 10.54
N ALA A 18 -1.95 2.36 11.46
CA ALA A 18 -1.52 3.67 11.92
C ALA A 18 -0.79 4.44 10.81
N ARG A 19 0.03 3.75 9.99
CA ARG A 19 0.67 4.36 8.82
C ARG A 19 -0.36 4.69 7.73
N GLU A 20 -1.34 3.84 7.52
CA GLU A 20 -2.41 4.04 6.52
C GLU A 20 -3.26 5.27 6.87
N GLU A 21 -3.67 5.41 8.12
CA GLU A 21 -4.41 6.58 8.61
C GLU A 21 -3.63 7.89 8.40
N ARG A 22 -2.33 7.92 8.73
CA ARG A 22 -1.47 9.08 8.49
C ARG A 22 -1.35 9.42 6.99
N GLN A 23 -1.34 8.42 6.12
CA GLN A 23 -1.29 8.65 4.67
C GLN A 23 -2.60 9.25 4.16
N ILE A 24 -3.75 8.78 4.65
CA ILE A 24 -5.07 9.33 4.29
C ILE A 24 -5.16 10.80 4.71
N VAL A 25 -4.82 11.13 5.95
CA VAL A 25 -4.86 12.52 6.45
C VAL A 25 -3.98 13.42 5.60
N ARG A 26 -2.72 13.00 5.34
CA ARG A 26 -1.79 13.77 4.52
C ARG A 26 -2.28 13.95 3.08
N LEU A 27 -2.80 12.90 2.45
CA LEU A 27 -3.23 12.97 1.06
C LEU A 27 -4.48 13.85 0.90
N LYS A 28 -5.43 13.82 1.84
CA LYS A 28 -6.59 14.70 1.82
C LYS A 28 -6.20 16.17 1.92
N ALA A 29 -5.20 16.49 2.74
CA ALA A 29 -4.64 17.84 2.82
C ALA A 29 -4.01 18.27 1.48
N LEU A 30 -3.16 17.42 0.89
CA LEU A 30 -2.54 17.70 -0.42
C LEU A 30 -3.58 17.82 -1.55
N ALA A 31 -4.64 17.02 -1.52
CA ALA A 31 -5.72 17.09 -2.50
C ALA A 31 -6.44 18.45 -2.40
N HIS A 32 -6.80 18.87 -1.17
CA HIS A 32 -7.39 20.17 -0.93
C HIS A 32 -6.48 21.33 -1.41
N GLU A 33 -5.19 21.28 -1.09
CA GLU A 33 -4.21 22.31 -1.50
C GLU A 33 -4.01 22.39 -3.02
N SER A 34 -4.15 21.27 -3.73
CA SER A 34 -3.99 21.18 -5.19
C SER A 34 -5.28 21.39 -5.98
N GLY A 35 -6.42 21.57 -5.31
CA GLY A 35 -7.73 21.67 -5.94
C GLY A 35 -8.28 20.34 -6.48
N LEU A 36 -7.70 19.21 -6.06
CA LEU A 36 -8.24 17.88 -6.32
C LEU A 36 -9.33 17.53 -5.31
N ASP A 37 -10.33 16.75 -5.72
CA ASP A 37 -11.37 16.26 -4.81
C ASP A 37 -10.77 15.36 -3.70
N PRO A 38 -10.84 15.75 -2.42
CA PRO A 38 -10.32 14.96 -1.31
C PRO A 38 -10.98 13.58 -1.18
N LEU A 39 -12.26 13.44 -1.57
CA LEU A 39 -12.96 12.15 -1.52
C LEU A 39 -12.44 11.20 -2.60
N PHE A 40 -12.19 11.72 -3.80
CA PHE A 40 -11.55 10.96 -4.87
C PHE A 40 -10.14 10.52 -4.46
N ALA A 41 -9.33 11.44 -3.92
CA ALA A 41 -7.96 11.15 -3.49
C ALA A 41 -7.92 10.05 -2.41
N GLU A 42 -8.83 10.11 -1.43
CA GLU A 42 -8.97 9.08 -0.40
C GLU A 42 -9.35 7.71 -0.99
N LYS A 43 -10.37 7.66 -1.87
CA LYS A 43 -10.77 6.40 -2.53
C LYS A 43 -9.64 5.79 -3.33
N PHE A 44 -8.92 6.61 -4.09
CA PHE A 44 -7.77 6.16 -4.87
C PHE A 44 -6.66 5.61 -3.97
N LEU A 45 -6.36 6.29 -2.85
CA LEU A 45 -5.37 5.81 -1.88
C LEU A 45 -5.79 4.50 -1.23
N ASN A 46 -7.06 4.35 -0.84
CA ASN A 46 -7.58 3.10 -0.27
C ASN A 46 -7.42 1.94 -1.25
N PHE A 47 -7.67 2.17 -2.55
CA PHE A 47 -7.41 1.19 -3.60
C PHE A 47 -5.93 0.80 -3.68
N VAL A 48 -5.03 1.78 -3.69
CA VAL A 48 -3.57 1.53 -3.74
C VAL A 48 -3.09 0.78 -2.49
N ILE A 49 -3.57 1.15 -1.30
CA ILE A 49 -3.22 0.48 -0.03
C ILE A 49 -3.65 -1.00 -0.07
N ALA A 50 -4.88 -1.27 -0.48
CA ALA A 50 -5.40 -2.64 -0.57
C ALA A 50 -4.52 -3.50 -1.51
N GLU A 51 -4.13 -2.94 -2.66
CA GLU A 51 -3.28 -3.65 -3.62
C GLU A 51 -1.86 -3.87 -3.11
N VAL A 52 -1.29 -2.92 -2.37
CA VAL A 52 0.03 -3.08 -1.72
C VAL A 52 -0.02 -4.15 -0.63
N ILE A 53 -1.08 -4.18 0.18
CA ILE A 53 -1.27 -5.21 1.21
C ILE A 53 -1.37 -6.59 0.56
N ARG A 54 -2.19 -6.74 -0.49
CA ARG A 54 -2.31 -7.99 -1.26
C ARG A 54 -0.96 -8.49 -1.79
N HIS A 55 -0.13 -7.58 -2.31
CA HIS A 55 1.21 -7.94 -2.76
C HIS A 55 2.14 -8.35 -1.62
N HIS A 56 2.05 -7.70 -0.46
CA HIS A 56 2.84 -8.10 0.71
C HIS A 56 2.40 -9.46 1.26
N GLU A 57 1.10 -9.75 1.25
CA GLU A 57 0.56 -11.07 1.61
C GLU A 57 1.09 -12.16 0.67
N ALA A 58 1.07 -11.94 -0.65
CA ALA A 58 1.63 -12.87 -1.64
C ALA A 58 3.14 -13.11 -1.43
N ILE A 59 3.90 -12.06 -1.10
CA ILE A 59 5.34 -12.18 -0.78
C ILE A 59 5.53 -12.99 0.52
N ALA A 60 4.69 -12.76 1.53
CA ALA A 60 4.76 -13.48 2.80
C ALA A 60 4.35 -14.96 2.67
N SER A 61 3.41 -15.29 1.76
CA SER A 61 3.00 -16.67 1.48
C SER A 61 3.97 -17.43 0.58
N GLY A 62 4.98 -16.76 0.01
CA GLY A 62 5.90 -17.37 -0.96
C GLY A 62 5.29 -17.53 -2.35
N GLU A 63 4.08 -17.01 -2.59
CA GLU A 63 3.48 -16.83 -3.91
C GLU A 63 4.13 -15.64 -4.62
N SER A 64 5.44 -15.73 -4.84
CA SER A 64 6.08 -14.84 -5.79
C SER A 64 5.45 -15.12 -7.15
N GLN A 65 4.71 -14.14 -7.69
CA GLN A 65 4.27 -14.17 -9.07
C GLN A 65 5.46 -14.61 -9.92
N GLY A 66 5.31 -15.75 -10.58
CA GLY A 66 6.28 -16.22 -11.55
C GLY A 66 6.47 -15.15 -12.60
N GLN A 67 7.50 -14.32 -12.42
CA GLN A 67 8.10 -13.57 -13.50
C GLN A 67 8.83 -14.64 -14.32
N SER A 68 8.15 -15.12 -15.35
CA SER A 68 8.76 -15.92 -16.40
C SER A 68 9.95 -15.14 -16.94
N ASP A 69 11.13 -15.74 -16.85
CA ASP A 69 12.20 -15.50 -17.79
C ASP A 69 11.63 -15.71 -19.21
N ALA A 70 11.49 -14.60 -19.96
CA ALA A 70 11.35 -14.58 -21.41
C ALA A 70 11.94 -13.25 -21.92
#